data_AF-A0A847CP67-F1
#
_entry.id   AF-A0A847CP67-F1
#
_cell.length_a   1.000
_cell.length_b   1.000
_cell.length_c   1.000
_cell.angle_alpha   90.00
_cell.angle_beta   90.00
_cell.angle_gamma   90.00
#
_symmetry.space_group_name_H-M   'P 1'
#
loop_
_entity.id
_entity.type
_entity.pdbx_description
1 polymer ?
#
loop_
_entity_poly.entity_id
_entity_poly.type
_entity_poly.pdbx_seq_one_letter_code
_entity_poly.pdbx_strand_id
1 'polypeptide(L)'
;MTNDSDAKSTSGLGAVPLKFVVIAVSVFLAFMLVVVIFVEYTGSDLNRRGMSVSLFVPTAEELSDGDEYYSILSGLTDKTSEVCPLVGCNQAYEGDRVTLVRFDTKKQATVYTALLAGEAYQSDWIVAHFTDPTITDEHRMRLAGSLDGAWASDDL
;
A
#
# COMPACT_ATOMS: atom_id res chain seq x y z
N MET A 1 -60.37 -58.18 18.79
CA MET A 1 -59.76 -57.55 17.60
C MET A 1 -59.08 -56.29 18.08
N THR A 2 -57.77 -56.39 18.29
CA THR A 2 -56.86 -55.36 18.80
C THR A 2 -56.40 -54.48 17.64
N ASN A 3 -56.62 -53.17 17.74
CA ASN A 3 -56.00 -52.20 16.85
C ASN A 3 -54.78 -51.61 17.57
N ASP A 4 -53.61 -52.17 17.27
CA ASP A 4 -52.33 -51.50 17.47
C ASP A 4 -52.17 -50.45 16.36
N SER A 5 -52.02 -49.18 16.74
CA SER A 5 -51.61 -48.12 15.83
C SER A 5 -50.17 -47.75 16.18
N ASP A 6 -49.27 -48.23 15.33
CA ASP A 6 -47.85 -47.97 15.34
C ASP A 6 -47.55 -46.47 15.37
N ALA A 7 -46.95 -46.01 16.46
CA ALA A 7 -46.30 -44.71 16.56
C ALA A 7 -45.02 -44.73 15.70
N LYS A 8 -45.09 -44.15 14.51
CA LYS A 8 -43.97 -44.03 13.57
C LYS A 8 -42.91 -43.06 14.09
N SER A 9 -41.79 -43.67 14.47
CA SER A 9 -40.41 -43.20 14.31
C SER A 9 -40.06 -41.80 14.83
N THR A 10 -39.56 -41.82 16.06
CA THR A 10 -38.71 -40.80 16.66
C THR A 10 -37.54 -40.39 15.75
N SER A 11 -37.40 -39.07 15.66
CA SER A 11 -36.24 -38.26 15.33
C SER A 11 -34.88 -38.94 15.54
N GLY A 12 -34.28 -39.42 14.45
CA GLY A 12 -32.86 -39.81 14.41
C GLY A 12 -31.95 -38.60 14.26
N LEU A 13 -31.97 -37.67 15.22
CA LEU A 13 -30.89 -36.68 15.35
C LEU A 13 -29.70 -37.41 15.99
N GLY A 14 -28.95 -38.12 15.16
CA GLY A 14 -27.75 -38.83 15.59
C GLY A 14 -26.82 -37.86 16.33
N ALA A 15 -26.52 -38.17 17.60
CA ALA A 15 -25.64 -37.37 18.43
C ALA A 15 -24.29 -37.23 17.73
N VAL A 16 -24.00 -36.03 17.21
CA VAL A 16 -22.71 -35.72 16.61
C VAL A 16 -21.67 -35.84 17.72
N PRO A 17 -20.62 -36.66 17.58
CA PRO A 17 -19.65 -36.83 18.64
C PRO A 17 -18.95 -35.50 18.90
N LEU A 18 -18.84 -35.12 20.17
CA LEU A 18 -18.26 -33.84 20.62
C LEU A 18 -16.92 -33.49 19.92
N LYS A 19 -16.12 -34.52 19.60
CA LYS A 19 -14.85 -34.37 18.86
C LYS A 19 -15.01 -33.79 17.46
N PHE A 20 -16.08 -34.13 16.74
CA PHE A 20 -16.37 -33.56 15.42
C PHE A 20 -16.82 -32.10 15.53
N VAL A 21 -17.55 -31.75 16.58
CA VAL A 21 -17.93 -30.35 16.86
C VAL A 21 -16.69 -29.51 17.15
N VAL A 22 -15.76 -30.01 17.96
CA VAL A 22 -14.50 -29.30 18.28
C VAL A 22 -13.65 -29.10 17.02
N ILE A 23 -13.48 -30.14 16.19
CA ILE A 23 -12.70 -30.03 14.94
C ILE A 23 -13.36 -29.02 13.98
N ALA A 24 -14.67 -29.06 13.82
CA ALA A 24 -15.39 -28.13 12.93
C ALA A 24 -15.23 -26.67 13.38
N VAL A 25 -15.32 -26.40 14.69
CA VAL A 25 -15.11 -25.06 15.25
C VAL A 25 -13.66 -24.61 15.06
N SER A 26 -12.67 -25.48 15.30
CA SER A 26 -11.26 -25.14 15.09
C SER A 26 -10.93 -24.83 13.63
N VAL A 27 -11.46 -25.60 12.68
CA VAL A 27 -11.28 -25.35 11.23
C VAL A 27 -11.94 -24.04 10.83
N PHE A 28 -13.14 -23.76 11.34
CA PHE A 28 -13.83 -22.51 11.06
C PHE A 28 -13.08 -21.29 11.60
N LEU A 29 -12.55 -21.37 12.83
CA LEU A 29 -11.73 -20.30 13.41
C LEU A 29 -10.43 -20.09 12.64
N ALA A 30 -9.75 -21.17 12.24
CA ALA A 30 -8.54 -21.08 11.42
C ALA A 30 -8.84 -20.43 10.06
N PHE A 31 -9.94 -20.82 9.42
CA PHE A 31 -10.37 -20.22 8.16
C PHE A 31 -10.72 -18.74 8.33
N MET A 32 -11.48 -18.37 9.36
CA MET A 32 -11.80 -16.98 9.65
C MET A 32 -10.54 -16.13 9.88
N LEU A 33 -9.55 -16.67 10.59
CA LEU A 33 -8.27 -16.00 10.82
C LEU A 33 -7.51 -15.77 9.50
N VAL A 34 -7.48 -16.76 8.61
CA VAL A 34 -6.91 -16.61 7.26
C VAL A 34 -7.65 -15.55 6.44
N VAL A 35 -8.99 -15.51 6.52
CA VAL A 35 -9.79 -14.50 5.81
C VAL A 35 -9.51 -13.10 6.35
N VAL A 36 -9.42 -12.91 7.67
CA VAL A 36 -9.09 -11.61 8.28
C VAL A 36 -7.73 -11.13 7.80
N ILE A 37 -6.70 -11.98 7.87
CA ILE A 37 -5.35 -11.65 7.37
C ILE A 37 -5.39 -11.28 5.88
N PHE A 38 -6.15 -12.03 5.07
CA PHE A 38 -6.26 -11.76 3.64
C PHE A 38 -6.99 -10.44 3.34
N VAL A 39 -8.07 -10.14 4.07
CA VAL A 39 -8.82 -8.88 3.92
C VAL A 39 -7.95 -7.70 4.33
N GLU A 40 -7.21 -7.80 5.42
CA GLU A 40 -6.31 -6.73 5.88
C GLU A 40 -5.17 -6.50 4.88
N TYR A 41 -4.54 -7.59 4.40
CA TYR A 41 -3.48 -7.52 3.39
C TYR A 41 -3.96 -6.90 2.06
N THR A 42 -5.15 -7.29 1.59
CA THR A 42 -5.71 -6.74 0.34
C THR A 42 -6.30 -5.35 0.50
N GLY A 43 -6.85 -5.03 1.67
CA GLY A 43 -7.38 -3.71 2.01
C GLY A 43 -6.29 -2.64 2.08
N SER A 44 -5.18 -2.93 2.76
CA SER A 44 -4.04 -2.00 2.82
C SER A 44 -3.41 -1.77 1.45
N ASP A 45 -3.26 -2.80 0.61
CA ASP A 45 -2.69 -2.63 -0.75
C ASP A 45 -3.62 -1.81 -1.68
N LEU A 46 -4.94 -1.89 -1.47
CA LEU A 46 -5.93 -1.10 -2.21
C LEU A 46 -5.96 0.38 -1.77
N ASN A 47 -5.91 0.66 -0.47
CA ASN A 47 -5.86 2.03 0.03
C ASN A 47 -4.60 2.76 -0.43
N ARG A 48 -3.46 2.08 -0.40
CA ARG A 48 -2.18 2.67 -0.83
C ARG A 48 -2.13 2.96 -2.32
N ARG A 49 -2.82 2.19 -3.18
CA ARG A 49 -2.94 2.53 -4.61
C ARG A 49 -3.63 3.87 -4.86
N GLY A 50 -4.42 4.40 -3.93
CA GLY A 50 -5.09 5.69 -4.07
C GLY A 50 -4.17 6.90 -3.93
N MET A 51 -2.98 6.75 -3.33
CA MET A 51 -2.12 7.89 -3.07
C MET A 51 -1.45 8.42 -4.33
N SER A 52 -1.59 9.72 -4.51
CA SER A 52 -0.99 10.47 -5.60
C SER A 52 0.30 11.14 -5.15
N VAL A 53 1.25 11.28 -6.08
CA VAL A 53 2.49 12.05 -5.87
C VAL A 53 2.19 13.52 -5.52
N SER A 54 1.04 14.05 -5.95
CA SER A 54 0.63 15.43 -5.66
C SER A 54 0.52 15.73 -4.17
N LEU A 55 0.32 14.71 -3.32
CA LEU A 55 0.27 14.87 -1.86
C LEU A 55 1.62 15.26 -1.25
N PHE A 56 2.72 15.00 -1.96
CA PHE A 56 4.08 15.31 -1.53
C PHE A 56 4.61 16.61 -2.15
N VAL A 57 3.83 17.25 -3.02
CA VAL A 57 4.21 18.51 -3.64
C VAL A 57 3.85 19.63 -2.66
N PRO A 58 4.84 20.32 -2.07
CA PRO A 58 4.56 21.32 -1.07
C PRO A 58 3.80 22.50 -1.69
N THR A 59 2.87 23.02 -0.93
CA THR A 59 2.17 24.26 -1.26
C THR A 59 3.09 25.46 -1.08
N ALA A 60 2.73 26.60 -1.69
CA ALA A 60 3.48 27.84 -1.56
C ALA A 60 3.60 28.32 -0.10
N GLU A 61 2.64 27.95 0.76
CA GLU A 61 2.64 28.30 2.18
C GLU A 61 3.67 27.48 2.97
N GLU A 62 3.79 26.18 2.70
CA GLU A 62 4.77 25.29 3.34
C GLU A 62 6.22 25.65 2.96
N LEU A 63 6.43 26.11 1.73
CA LEU A 63 7.73 26.61 1.28
C LEU A 63 8.12 27.93 1.97
N SER A 64 7.14 28.73 2.40
CA SER A 64 7.38 30.03 3.02
C SER A 64 7.78 29.93 4.49
N ASP A 65 7.49 28.82 5.16
CA ASP A 65 7.84 28.61 6.59
C ASP A 65 9.34 28.30 6.79
N GLY A 66 10.09 28.18 5.68
CA GLY A 66 11.55 28.14 5.70
C GLY A 66 12.15 26.81 6.19
N ASP A 67 11.34 25.75 6.30
CA ASP A 67 11.87 24.43 6.59
C ASP A 67 12.74 23.98 5.41
N GLU A 68 14.04 23.79 5.68
CA GLU A 68 15.03 23.30 4.72
C GLU A 68 14.58 21.98 4.07
N TYR A 69 13.75 21.20 4.77
CA TYR A 69 13.13 19.99 4.24
C TYR A 69 12.33 20.23 2.95
N TYR A 70 11.48 21.27 2.88
CA TYR A 70 10.66 21.51 1.68
C TYR A 70 11.48 22.08 0.52
N SER A 71 12.71 22.53 0.77
CA SER A 71 13.57 23.10 -0.27
C SER A 71 13.94 22.08 -1.36
N ILE A 72 14.04 20.79 -1.05
CA ILE A 72 14.33 19.75 -2.06
C ILE A 72 13.11 19.44 -2.95
N LEU A 73 11.90 19.68 -2.45
CA LEU A 73 10.64 19.49 -3.15
C LEU A 73 10.17 20.78 -3.83
N SER A 74 10.91 21.88 -3.66
CA SER A 74 10.58 23.16 -4.26
C SER A 74 10.63 23.09 -5.78
N GLY A 75 9.70 23.79 -6.43
CA GLY A 75 9.63 23.85 -7.89
C GLY A 75 9.12 22.57 -8.57
N LEU A 76 8.64 21.57 -7.82
CA LEU A 76 7.97 20.41 -8.40
C LEU A 76 6.74 20.85 -9.20
N THR A 77 6.74 20.52 -10.49
CA THR A 77 5.62 20.77 -11.40
C THR A 77 5.15 19.46 -12.02
N ASP A 78 3.85 19.35 -12.32
CA ASP A 78 3.31 18.18 -13.00
C ASP A 78 3.95 18.06 -14.39
N LYS A 79 4.65 16.95 -14.59
CA LYS A 79 5.32 16.55 -15.83
C LYS A 79 4.89 15.17 -16.30
N THR A 80 3.72 14.73 -15.86
CA THR A 80 3.15 13.42 -16.20
C THR A 80 3.08 13.23 -17.71
N SER A 81 2.65 14.26 -18.46
CA SER A 81 2.49 14.16 -19.91
C SER A 81 3.80 14.02 -20.69
N GLU A 82 4.89 14.58 -20.15
CA GLU A 82 6.21 14.57 -20.77
C GLU A 82 7.04 13.35 -20.34
N VAL A 83 7.03 13.01 -19.05
CA VAL A 83 7.89 11.98 -18.46
C VAL A 83 7.28 10.58 -18.61
N CYS A 84 5.99 10.41 -18.37
CA CYS A 84 5.39 9.08 -18.31
C CYS A 84 5.38 8.29 -19.63
N PRO A 85 5.25 8.91 -20.82
CA PRO A 85 5.44 8.18 -22.07
C PRO A 85 6.83 7.54 -22.23
N LEU A 86 7.85 8.05 -21.53
CA LEU A 86 9.23 7.57 -21.63
C LEU A 86 9.53 6.40 -20.69
N VAL A 87 9.00 6.47 -19.46
CA VAL A 87 9.35 5.52 -18.39
C VAL A 87 8.19 4.59 -18.00
N GLY A 88 7.00 4.80 -18.57
CA GLY A 88 5.80 3.99 -18.27
C GLY A 88 5.22 4.25 -16.88
N CYS A 89 5.36 5.47 -16.37
CA CYS A 89 4.70 5.90 -15.14
C CYS A 89 3.24 6.29 -15.40
N ASN A 90 2.50 6.59 -14.33
CA ASN A 90 1.16 7.16 -14.41
C ASN A 90 1.08 8.57 -13.84
N GLN A 91 2.06 9.00 -13.03
CA GLN A 91 2.23 10.37 -12.56
C GLN A 91 3.71 10.68 -12.46
N ALA A 92 4.07 11.92 -12.80
CA ALA A 92 5.42 12.45 -12.61
C ALA A 92 5.37 13.92 -12.22
N TYR A 93 6.18 14.28 -11.23
CA TYR A 93 6.45 15.66 -10.84
C TYR A 93 7.95 15.89 -10.92
N GLU A 94 8.36 16.95 -11.59
CA GLU A 94 9.76 17.29 -11.81
C GLU A 94 10.06 18.67 -11.25
N GLY A 95 11.16 18.76 -10.51
CA GLY A 95 11.73 19.98 -9.99
C GLY A 95 13.26 19.94 -10.14
N ASP A 96 13.93 21.02 -9.77
CA ASP A 96 15.37 21.19 -10.02
C ASP A 96 16.23 20.12 -9.32
N ARG A 97 15.79 19.68 -8.14
CA ARG A 97 16.59 18.82 -7.24
C ARG A 97 16.10 17.38 -7.18
N VAL A 98 14.81 17.15 -7.44
CA VAL A 98 14.20 15.82 -7.37
C VAL A 98 13.11 15.67 -8.42
N THR A 99 12.98 14.46 -8.95
CA THR A 99 11.83 14.02 -9.73
C THR A 99 11.09 12.93 -8.96
N LEU A 100 9.80 13.11 -8.74
CA LEU A 100 8.95 12.10 -8.13
C LEU A 100 8.12 11.41 -9.20
N VAL A 101 8.19 10.08 -9.25
CA VAL A 101 7.53 9.27 -10.28
C VAL A 101 6.70 8.19 -9.62
N ARG A 102 5.45 7.99 -10.05
CA ARG A 102 4.59 6.92 -9.56
C ARG A 102 4.24 5.94 -10.67
N PHE A 103 4.25 4.66 -10.33
CA PHE A 103 3.95 3.57 -11.25
C PHE A 103 2.64 2.87 -10.89
N ASP A 104 2.07 2.13 -11.84
CA ASP A 104 0.90 1.28 -11.58
C ASP A 104 1.27 0.07 -10.71
N THR A 105 2.52 -0.39 -10.80
CA THR A 105 2.98 -1.59 -10.09
C THR A 105 4.31 -1.34 -9.37
N LYS A 106 4.45 -1.95 -8.17
CA LYS A 106 5.72 -1.96 -7.42
C LYS A 106 6.88 -2.52 -8.24
N LYS A 107 6.58 -3.49 -9.12
CA LYS A 107 7.56 -4.08 -10.03
C LYS A 107 8.15 -3.04 -11.01
N GLN A 108 7.32 -2.17 -11.59
CA GLN A 108 7.81 -1.11 -12.47
C GLN A 108 8.66 -0.10 -11.70
N ALA A 109 8.22 0.30 -10.50
CA ALA A 109 8.99 1.18 -9.62
C ALA A 109 10.37 0.60 -9.29
N THR A 110 10.44 -0.69 -8.98
CA THR A 110 11.73 -1.39 -8.72
C THR A 110 12.62 -1.46 -9.95
N VAL A 111 12.07 -1.76 -11.12
CA VAL A 111 12.85 -1.75 -12.37
C VAL A 111 13.40 -0.36 -12.65
N TYR A 112 12.59 0.69 -12.51
CA TYR A 112 13.02 2.06 -12.71
C TYR A 112 14.10 2.49 -11.72
N THR A 113 13.92 2.17 -10.44
CA THR A 113 14.91 2.48 -9.39
C THR A 113 16.26 1.79 -9.66
N ALA A 114 16.23 0.54 -10.13
CA ALA A 114 17.45 -0.19 -10.48
C ALA A 114 18.21 0.45 -11.66
N LEU A 115 17.51 1.10 -12.60
CA LEU A 115 18.13 1.81 -13.72
C LEU A 115 18.85 3.09 -13.29
N LEU A 116 18.45 3.70 -12.17
CA LEU A 116 19.02 4.95 -11.66
C LEU A 116 20.25 4.74 -10.76
N ALA A 117 20.75 3.52 -10.64
CA ALA A 117 22.07 3.19 -10.07
C ALA A 117 22.41 3.82 -8.71
N GLY A 118 21.43 4.00 -7.82
CA GLY A 118 21.62 4.58 -6.48
C GLY A 118 21.33 6.08 -6.38
N GLU A 119 20.99 6.72 -7.50
CA GLU A 119 20.49 8.11 -7.54
C GLU A 119 19.00 8.19 -7.21
N ALA A 120 18.38 7.08 -6.83
CA ALA A 120 16.96 7.03 -6.54
C ALA A 120 16.65 6.27 -5.25
N TYR A 121 15.52 6.64 -4.68
CA TYR A 121 14.90 5.98 -3.55
C TYR A 121 13.49 5.53 -3.93
N GLN A 122 13.12 4.29 -3.58
CA GLN A 122 11.81 3.72 -3.86
C GLN A 122 11.01 3.60 -2.56
N SER A 123 9.78 4.10 -2.57
CA SER A 123 8.76 3.87 -1.55
C SER A 123 7.50 3.27 -2.21
N ASP A 124 7.30 1.97 -2.05
CA ASP A 124 6.26 1.17 -2.71
C ASP A 124 6.16 1.42 -4.25
N TRP A 125 5.16 2.20 -4.71
CA TRP A 125 4.91 2.54 -6.12
C TRP A 125 5.58 3.84 -6.56
N ILE A 126 6.12 4.61 -5.63
CA ILE A 126 6.71 5.93 -5.86
C ILE A 126 8.24 5.80 -5.85
N VAL A 127 8.88 6.49 -6.78
CA VAL A 127 10.34 6.61 -6.88
C VAL A 127 10.70 8.08 -6.83
N ALA A 128 11.56 8.45 -5.90
CA ALA A 128 12.22 9.74 -5.86
C ALA A 128 13.60 9.61 -6.53
N HIS A 129 13.78 10.29 -7.66
CA HIS A 129 15.05 10.40 -8.37
C HIS A 129 15.71 11.73 -7.99
N PHE A 130 16.89 11.66 -7.35
CA PHE A 130 17.66 12.82 -6.92
C PHE A 130 18.53 13.30 -8.07
N THR A 131 18.08 14.35 -8.77
CA THR A 131 18.75 14.91 -9.95
C THR A 131 19.91 15.84 -9.56
N ASP A 132 19.87 16.40 -8.35
CA ASP A 132 20.92 17.27 -7.83
C ASP A 132 21.94 16.46 -6.99
N PRO A 133 23.21 16.36 -7.42
CA PRO A 133 24.24 15.61 -6.69
C PRO A 133 24.67 16.29 -5.39
N THR A 134 24.26 17.54 -5.15
CA THR A 134 24.55 18.25 -3.90
C THR A 134 23.58 17.89 -2.78
N ILE A 135 22.52 17.13 -3.06
CA ILE A 135 21.61 16.62 -2.03
C ILE A 135 22.36 15.65 -1.12
N THR A 136 22.38 15.98 0.16
CA THR A 136 23.04 15.20 1.20
C THR A 136 22.26 13.91 1.53
N ASP A 137 22.95 12.92 2.09
CA ASP A 137 22.29 11.70 2.57
C ASP A 137 21.22 11.99 3.64
N GLU A 138 21.42 13.02 4.47
CA GLU A 138 20.42 13.46 5.46
C GLU A 138 19.12 13.90 4.78
N HIS A 139 19.21 14.73 3.74
CA HIS A 139 18.05 15.15 2.96
C HIS A 139 17.35 13.97 2.27
N ARG A 140 18.13 13.03 1.70
CA ARG A 140 17.61 11.80 1.08
C ARG A 140 16.86 10.94 2.08
N MET A 141 17.43 10.71 3.26
CA MET A 141 16.82 9.93 4.34
C MET A 141 15.54 10.59 4.86
N ARG A 142 15.50 11.91 4.94
CA ARG A 142 14.32 12.63 5.40
C ARG A 142 13.17 12.52 4.41
N LEU A 143 13.44 12.72 3.11
CA LEU A 143 12.44 12.49 2.07
C LEU A 143 11.96 11.04 2.05
N ALA A 144 12.89 10.09 2.19
CA ALA A 144 12.56 8.68 2.31
C ALA A 144 11.59 8.41 3.47
N GLY A 145 11.88 8.95 4.65
CA GLY A 145 11.01 8.82 5.82
C GLY A 145 9.62 9.42 5.61
N SER A 146 9.51 10.55 4.91
CA SER A 146 8.21 11.16 4.60
C SER A 146 7.41 10.37 3.55
N LEU A 147 8.08 9.86 2.52
CA LEU A 147 7.45 8.98 1.52
C LEU A 147 6.96 7.68 2.19
N ASP A 148 7.79 7.06 3.04
CA ASP A 148 7.40 5.86 3.77
C ASP A 148 6.30 6.12 4.81
N GLY A 149 6.35 7.28 5.47
CA GLY A 149 5.41 7.68 6.51
C GLY A 149 3.99 7.92 5.99
N ALA A 150 3.84 8.35 4.73
CA ALA A 150 2.53 8.50 4.11
C ALA A 150 1.74 7.18 4.00
N TRP A 151 2.42 6.03 4.00
CA TRP A 151 1.78 4.71 4.03
C TRP A 151 1.40 4.23 5.42
N ALA A 152 1.86 4.91 6.47
CA ALA A 152 1.62 4.54 7.86
C ALA A 152 0.46 5.33 8.49
N SER A 153 -0.07 6.37 7.83
CA SER A 153 -1.14 7.20 8.37
C SER A 153 -2.56 6.63 8.21
N ASP A 154 -2.71 5.34 7.92
CA ASP A 154 -4.01 4.65 7.87
C ASP A 154 -4.60 4.34 9.27
N ASP A 155 -3.95 4.79 10.36
CA ASP A 155 -4.34 4.54 11.77
C ASP A 155 -4.84 5.78 12.53
N LEU A 156 -5.73 6.60 11.94
CA LEU A 156 -6.53 7.58 12.70
C LEU A 156 -8.03 7.56 12.32
#